data_AF-A0A957A3V2-F1
#
_entry.id   AF-A0A957A3V2-F1
#
_cell.length_a   1.000
_cell.length_b   1.000
_cell.length_c   1.000
_cell.angle_alpha   90.00
_cell.angle_beta   90.00
_cell.angle_gamma   90.00
#
_symmetry.space_group_name_H-M   'P 1'
#
loop_
_entity.id
_entity.type
_entity.pdbx_description
1 polymer ?
#
loop_
_entity_poly.entity_id
_entity_poly.type
_entity_poly.pdbx_seq_one_letter_code
_entity_poly.pdbx_strand_id
1 'polypeptide(L)'
;TGLELIRTLQDHGVHQGISVHMECTVLDLLKDGDRVIGALGYWRETGRFVLFKAKAVVLCSGGVGKAWRVTSNSWEYTGDGLAMAYRAGAELMDCEFTQFHPTGMVWPPSVRGTLVTEGVRGDGGILKNSEGKRFMFGYIPERFAPETADTEDEANRWLKGDQGARRPPELLTRDVVARAITREVKEGRGSEHGGVYLDIASRLPA
;
A
#
# COMPACT_ATOMS: atom_id res chain seq x y z
N THR A 1 -6.30 14.29 2.36
CA THR A 1 -5.24 13.31 1.97
C THR A 1 -4.71 12.63 3.23
N GLY A 2 -3.89 11.58 3.14
CA GLY A 2 -3.33 10.91 4.32
C GLY A 2 -2.44 11.80 5.20
N LEU A 3 -1.68 12.70 4.58
CA LEU A 3 -0.84 13.68 5.29
C LEU A 3 -1.67 14.60 6.20
N GLU A 4 -2.79 15.11 5.70
CA GLU A 4 -3.65 15.99 6.48
C GLU A 4 -4.34 15.25 7.62
N LEU A 5 -4.72 13.98 7.43
CA LEU A 5 -5.25 13.16 8.54
C LEU A 5 -4.22 13.02 9.68
N ILE A 6 -2.96 12.73 9.36
CA ILE A 6 -1.90 12.61 10.37
C ILE A 6 -1.65 13.95 11.06
N ARG A 7 -1.54 15.05 10.30
CA ARG A 7 -1.32 16.38 10.86
C ARG A 7 -2.43 16.77 11.83
N THR A 8 -3.69 16.62 11.44
CA THR A 8 -4.83 16.94 12.31
C THR A 8 -4.86 16.08 13.56
N LEU A 9 -4.62 14.77 13.45
CA LEU A 9 -4.62 13.87 14.61
C LEU A 9 -3.44 14.12 15.55
N GLN A 10 -2.26 14.40 15.01
CA GLN A 10 -1.07 14.72 15.79
C GLN A 10 -1.27 16.03 16.58
N ASP A 11 -1.74 17.08 15.90
CA ASP A 11 -2.04 18.37 16.53
C ASP A 11 -3.08 18.20 17.66
N HIS A 12 -4.18 17.51 17.36
CA HIS A 12 -5.19 17.21 18.37
C HIS A 12 -4.62 16.44 19.56
N GLY A 13 -3.81 15.40 19.31
CA GLY A 13 -3.22 14.55 20.34
C GLY A 13 -2.25 15.28 21.28
N VAL A 14 -1.43 16.19 20.74
CA VAL A 14 -0.55 17.04 21.55
C VAL A 14 -1.37 17.91 22.51
N HIS A 15 -2.52 18.41 22.07
CA HIS A 15 -3.44 19.22 22.89
C HIS A 15 -4.25 18.41 23.92
N GLN A 16 -4.21 17.08 23.91
CA GLN A 16 -4.84 16.24 24.95
C GLN A 16 -3.96 16.02 26.19
N GLY A 17 -2.75 16.58 26.23
CA GLY A 17 -1.81 16.35 27.34
C GLY A 17 -1.17 14.96 27.33
N ILE A 18 -1.16 14.28 26.19
CA ILE A 18 -0.48 13.00 26.02
C ILE A 18 1.04 13.23 26.05
N SER A 19 1.77 12.41 26.82
CA SER A 19 3.23 12.43 26.78
C SER A 19 3.74 11.83 25.48
N VAL A 20 4.43 12.65 24.68
CA VAL A 20 5.01 12.21 23.40
C VAL A 20 6.53 12.08 23.56
N HIS A 21 7.03 10.88 23.28
CA HIS A 21 8.46 10.56 23.33
C HIS A 21 8.99 10.37 21.91
N MET A 22 9.31 11.50 21.25
CA MET A 22 9.89 11.49 19.91
C MET A 22 11.27 10.82 19.91
N GLU A 23 11.66 10.22 18.78
CA GLU A 23 12.98 9.60 18.60
C GLU A 23 13.32 8.53 19.67
N CYS A 24 12.30 7.83 20.19
CA CYS A 24 12.44 6.70 21.09
C CYS A 24 12.04 5.41 20.37
N THR A 25 12.98 4.48 20.22
CA THR A 25 12.74 3.19 19.58
C THR A 25 12.50 2.13 20.64
N VAL A 26 11.34 1.46 20.57
CA VAL A 26 11.02 0.31 21.42
C VAL A 26 11.69 -0.95 20.84
N LEU A 27 12.41 -1.68 21.69
CA LEU A 27 13.19 -2.87 21.32
C LEU A 27 12.48 -4.17 21.67
N ASP A 28 11.82 -4.20 22.83
CA ASP A 28 11.12 -5.38 23.33
C ASP A 28 10.02 -5.05 24.34
N LEU A 29 9.11 -5.98 24.53
CA LEU A 29 8.07 -5.92 25.55
C LEU A 29 8.55 -6.55 26.86
N LEU A 30 8.26 -5.90 27.98
CA LEU A 30 8.57 -6.43 29.30
C LEU A 30 7.43 -7.35 29.74
N LYS A 31 7.77 -8.54 30.25
CA LYS A 31 6.80 -9.53 30.73
C LYS A 31 7.01 -9.90 32.20
N ASP A 32 5.91 -10.24 32.85
CA ASP A 32 5.85 -10.96 34.12
C ASP A 32 4.92 -12.17 33.94
N GLY A 33 5.51 -13.37 33.86
CA GLY A 33 4.82 -14.55 33.32
C GLY A 33 4.31 -14.28 31.90
N ASP A 34 3.01 -14.49 31.66
CA ASP A 34 2.36 -14.23 30.37
C ASP A 34 1.86 -12.79 30.19
N ARG A 35 1.98 -11.95 31.23
CA ARG A 35 1.46 -10.58 31.20
C ARG A 35 2.52 -9.61 30.69
N VAL A 36 2.14 -8.76 29.73
CA VAL A 36 2.93 -7.56 29.36
C VAL A 36 2.79 -6.50 30.44
N ILE A 37 3.93 -6.01 30.95
CA ILE A 37 4.02 -5.02 32.04
C ILE A 37 4.73 -3.72 31.61
N GLY A 38 5.06 -3.58 30.34
CA GLY A 38 5.80 -2.43 29.84
C GLY A 38 6.59 -2.70 28.57
N ALA A 39 7.57 -1.84 28.31
CA ALA A 39 8.45 -1.94 27.16
C ALA A 39 9.86 -1.42 27.49
N LEU A 40 10.87 -2.03 26.88
CA LEU A 40 12.24 -1.56 26.84
C LEU A 40 12.43 -0.77 25.54
N GLY A 41 12.97 0.43 25.64
CA GLY A 41 13.38 1.22 24.48
C GLY A 41 14.71 1.91 24.71
N TYR A 42 15.12 2.68 23.71
CA TYR A 42 16.26 3.58 23.82
C TYR A 42 16.00 4.90 23.09
N TRP A 43 16.66 5.96 23.56
CA TRP A 43 16.65 7.26 22.90
C TRP A 43 17.64 7.24 21.73
N ARG A 44 17.18 7.48 20.50
CA ARG A 44 18.04 7.40 19.30
C ARG A 44 19.19 8.40 19.34
N GLU A 45 18.94 9.59 19.88
CA GLU A 45 19.94 10.67 19.96
C GLU A 45 21.12 10.33 20.90
N THR A 46 20.86 9.60 21.99
CA THR A 46 21.86 9.39 23.05
C THR A 46 22.28 7.94 23.24
N GLY A 47 21.55 6.99 22.66
CA GLY A 47 21.72 5.56 22.91
C GLY A 47 21.28 5.10 24.31
N ARG A 48 20.78 5.99 25.17
CA ARG A 48 20.39 5.64 26.53
C ARG A 48 19.13 4.78 26.55
N PHE A 49 19.18 3.68 27.28
CA PHE A 49 18.01 2.83 27.52
C PHE A 49 16.99 3.49 28.43
N VAL A 50 15.73 3.13 28.23
CA VAL A 50 14.57 3.55 29.02
C VAL A 50 13.61 2.38 29.22
N LEU A 51 13.05 2.26 30.42
CA LEU A 51 12.01 1.30 30.73
C LEU A 51 10.70 2.05 30.93
N PHE A 52 9.69 1.71 30.12
CA PHE A 52 8.32 2.17 30.32
C PHE A 52 7.55 1.10 31.07
N LYS A 53 7.17 1.37 32.33
CA LYS A 53 6.24 0.51 33.06
C LYS A 53 4.82 0.94 32.73
N ALA A 54 4.00 0.01 32.26
CA ALA A 54 2.63 0.29 31.86
C ALA A 54 1.73 -0.90 32.18
N LYS A 55 0.46 -0.61 32.51
CA LYS A 55 -0.55 -1.65 32.77
C LYS A 55 -1.01 -2.35 31.48
N ALA A 56 -0.85 -1.68 30.35
CA ALA A 56 -1.17 -2.14 29.00
C ALA A 56 -0.24 -1.47 27.99
N VAL A 57 0.04 -2.15 26.88
CA VAL A 57 0.82 -1.63 25.76
C VAL A 57 0.02 -1.85 24.48
N VAL A 58 -0.11 -0.83 23.65
CA VAL A 58 -0.78 -0.90 22.35
C VAL A 58 0.27 -0.71 21.26
N LEU A 59 0.40 -1.68 20.36
CA LEU A 59 1.36 -1.62 19.26
C LEU A 59 0.70 -1.05 18.00
N CYS A 60 1.19 0.11 17.56
CA CYS A 60 0.75 0.79 16.33
C CYS A 60 1.94 1.07 15.39
N SER A 61 2.85 0.09 15.26
CA SER A 61 4.18 0.27 14.63
C SER A 61 4.21 0.23 13.10
N GLY A 62 3.05 0.25 12.43
CA GLY A 62 2.98 0.05 10.99
C GLY A 62 3.21 -1.39 10.54
N GLY A 63 3.60 -1.56 9.26
CA GLY A 63 3.72 -2.86 8.59
C GLY A 63 5.16 -3.35 8.36
N VAL A 64 5.30 -4.38 7.54
CA VAL A 64 6.57 -5.08 7.23
C VAL A 64 7.01 -4.92 5.77
N GLY A 65 6.73 -3.76 5.19
CA GLY A 65 6.99 -3.46 3.77
C GLY A 65 8.45 -3.68 3.34
N LYS A 66 9.40 -3.48 4.25
CA LYS A 66 10.84 -3.64 4.01
C LYS A 66 11.30 -5.10 3.89
N ALA A 67 10.42 -6.08 4.07
CA ALA A 67 10.69 -7.46 3.65
C ALA A 67 10.85 -7.58 2.12
N TRP A 68 10.35 -6.61 1.35
CA TRP A 68 10.44 -6.58 -0.12
C TRP A 68 11.49 -5.60 -0.63
N ARG A 69 12.24 -6.01 -1.65
CA ARG A 69 13.29 -5.18 -2.27
C ARG A 69 12.74 -3.89 -2.87
N VAL A 70 11.56 -3.95 -3.49
CA VAL A 70 10.85 -2.79 -4.04
C VAL A 70 9.55 -2.66 -3.27
N THR A 71 9.33 -1.52 -2.65
CA THR A 71 8.14 -1.23 -1.83
C THR A 71 7.83 0.26 -1.87
N SER A 72 6.55 0.61 -1.71
CA SER A 72 6.10 1.99 -1.53
C SER A 72 6.17 2.46 -0.07
N ASN A 73 6.55 1.57 0.85
CA ASN A 73 6.65 1.91 2.26
C ASN A 73 7.91 2.73 2.57
N SER A 74 7.83 3.54 3.63
CA SER A 74 9.00 4.23 4.20
C SER A 74 10.04 3.22 4.71
N TRP A 75 11.26 3.68 4.92
CA TRP A 75 12.38 2.89 5.43
C TRP A 75 12.13 2.26 6.81
N GLU A 76 11.20 2.82 7.57
CA GLU A 76 10.87 2.43 8.94
C GLU A 76 9.89 1.24 9.04
N TYR A 77 9.35 0.75 7.91
CA TYR A 77 8.36 -0.32 7.89
C TYR A 77 9.02 -1.70 7.94
N THR A 78 9.76 -1.96 9.03
CA THR A 78 10.61 -3.14 9.23
C THR A 78 9.95 -4.29 9.98
N GLY A 79 8.71 -4.11 10.44
CA GLY A 79 7.95 -5.15 11.15
C GLY A 79 8.31 -5.31 12.62
N ASP A 80 8.99 -4.34 13.23
CA ASP A 80 9.51 -4.43 14.61
C ASP A 80 8.41 -4.77 15.63
N GLY A 81 7.25 -4.14 15.55
CA GLY A 81 6.14 -4.42 16.46
C GLY A 81 5.51 -5.80 16.26
N LEU A 82 5.43 -6.30 15.01
CA LEU A 82 4.99 -7.68 14.77
C LEU A 82 5.98 -8.67 15.42
N ALA A 83 7.28 -8.43 15.25
CA ALA A 83 8.32 -9.28 15.85
C ALA A 83 8.31 -9.21 17.39
N MET A 84 8.08 -8.03 17.98
CA MET A 84 7.92 -7.88 19.44
C MET A 84 6.68 -8.61 19.95
N ALA A 85 5.54 -8.46 19.28
CA ALA A 85 4.31 -9.17 19.66
C ALA A 85 4.50 -10.69 19.62
N TYR A 86 5.09 -11.20 18.54
CA TYR A 86 5.36 -12.63 18.38
C TYR A 86 6.30 -13.17 19.46
N ARG A 87 7.41 -12.47 19.73
CA ARG A 87 8.34 -12.85 20.82
C ARG A 87 7.69 -12.79 22.20
N ALA A 88 6.72 -11.89 22.39
CA ALA A 88 5.93 -11.83 23.62
C ALA A 88 4.90 -12.97 23.76
N GLY A 89 4.75 -13.82 22.74
CA GLY A 89 3.85 -14.98 22.73
C GLY A 89 2.51 -14.73 22.03
N ALA A 90 2.34 -13.61 21.31
CA ALA A 90 1.16 -13.40 20.49
C ALA A 90 1.22 -14.23 19.21
N GLU A 91 0.07 -14.73 18.77
CA GLU A 91 -0.08 -15.31 17.44
C GLU A 91 -0.14 -14.19 16.39
N LEU A 92 0.56 -14.39 15.28
CA LEU A 92 0.43 -13.54 14.11
C LEU A 92 -0.49 -14.23 13.10
N MET A 93 -1.35 -13.46 12.46
CA MET A 93 -2.36 -13.96 11.52
C MET A 93 -2.11 -13.36 10.14
N ASP A 94 -2.36 -14.16 9.10
CA ASP A 94 -2.39 -13.74 7.69
C ASP A 94 -1.11 -13.03 7.20
N CYS A 95 0.05 -13.39 7.75
CA CYS A 95 1.34 -12.76 7.40
C CYS A 95 1.75 -12.99 5.94
N GLU A 96 1.25 -14.06 5.31
CA GLU A 96 1.45 -14.40 3.91
C GLU A 96 0.69 -13.46 2.96
N PHE A 97 -0.36 -12.77 3.42
CA PHE A 97 -1.21 -11.91 2.59
C PHE A 97 -0.59 -10.52 2.39
N THR A 98 0.49 -10.46 1.63
CA THR A 98 1.10 -9.18 1.22
C THR A 98 0.40 -8.61 -0.02
N GLN A 99 -0.12 -7.38 0.09
CA GLN A 99 -0.70 -6.66 -1.04
C GLN A 99 0.38 -5.98 -1.89
N PHE A 100 0.34 -6.23 -3.20
CA PHE A 100 1.11 -5.47 -4.20
C PHE A 100 0.21 -4.43 -4.84
N HIS A 101 0.60 -3.16 -4.75
CA HIS A 101 -0.12 -2.10 -5.44
C HIS A 101 0.18 -2.13 -6.94
N PRO A 102 -0.83 -2.17 -7.83
CA PRO A 102 -0.61 -2.34 -9.27
C PRO A 102 0.23 -1.24 -9.93
N THR A 103 0.10 -0.01 -9.46
CA THR A 103 0.70 1.19 -10.07
C THR A 103 1.85 1.74 -9.22
N GLY A 104 2.68 0.86 -8.67
CA GLY A 104 4.00 1.26 -8.15
C GLY A 104 4.94 1.55 -9.32
N MET A 105 5.62 2.70 -9.31
CA MET A 105 6.50 3.08 -10.41
C MET A 105 7.69 2.12 -10.51
N VAL A 106 8.03 1.75 -11.74
CA VAL A 106 9.16 0.85 -12.07
C VAL A 106 10.35 1.62 -12.67
N TRP A 107 10.05 2.79 -13.23
CA TRP A 107 10.96 3.68 -13.95
C TRP A 107 10.50 5.16 -13.81
N PRO A 108 11.42 6.16 -13.81
CA PRO A 108 12.88 6.01 -13.72
C PRO A 108 13.36 5.39 -12.41
N PRO A 109 14.62 4.94 -12.31
CA PRO A 109 15.11 4.23 -11.12
C PRO A 109 14.98 5.04 -9.82
N SER A 110 15.04 6.37 -9.91
CA SER A 110 14.93 7.30 -8.78
C SER A 110 13.55 7.30 -8.08
N VAL A 111 12.50 6.87 -8.78
CA VAL A 111 11.13 6.82 -8.24
C VAL A 111 10.60 5.38 -8.17
N ARG A 112 11.48 4.38 -8.33
CA ARG A 112 11.08 2.98 -8.29
C ARG A 112 10.50 2.63 -6.92
N GLY A 113 9.29 2.09 -6.91
CA GLY A 113 8.51 1.81 -5.71
C GLY A 113 7.59 2.95 -5.27
N THR A 114 7.74 4.16 -5.82
CA THR A 114 6.83 5.27 -5.51
C THR A 114 5.41 4.94 -5.99
N LEU A 115 4.45 5.21 -5.11
CA LEU A 115 3.04 4.94 -5.37
C LEU A 115 2.46 5.98 -6.35
N VAL A 116 1.84 5.51 -7.43
CA VAL A 116 0.83 6.30 -8.15
C VAL A 116 -0.54 5.91 -7.60
N THR A 117 -1.29 6.89 -7.11
CA THR A 117 -2.59 6.67 -6.46
C THR A 117 -3.57 5.96 -7.39
N GLU A 118 -4.38 5.07 -6.83
CA GLU A 118 -5.49 4.40 -7.53
C GLU A 118 -6.49 5.41 -8.10
N GLY A 119 -6.61 6.60 -7.50
CA GLY A 119 -7.42 7.70 -8.02
C GLY A 119 -7.10 8.03 -9.48
N VAL A 120 -5.84 7.87 -9.92
CA VAL A 120 -5.46 8.09 -11.32
C VAL A 120 -6.19 7.15 -12.28
N ARG A 121 -6.42 5.88 -11.89
CA ARG A 121 -7.24 4.94 -12.68
C ARG A 121 -8.72 5.28 -12.57
N GLY A 122 -9.17 5.70 -11.38
CA GLY A 122 -10.54 6.18 -11.15
C GLY A 122 -10.92 7.37 -12.04
N ASP A 123 -9.97 8.28 -12.23
CA ASP A 123 -10.10 9.50 -13.04
C ASP A 123 -9.83 9.24 -14.54
N GLY A 124 -9.77 7.98 -14.96
CA GLY A 124 -9.73 7.58 -16.37
C GLY A 124 -8.36 7.19 -16.92
N GLY A 125 -7.34 7.05 -16.07
CA GLY A 125 -6.05 6.48 -16.44
C GLY A 125 -6.18 5.02 -16.88
N ILE A 126 -5.56 4.68 -18.01
CA ILE A 126 -5.68 3.37 -18.65
C ILE A 126 -4.36 2.60 -18.61
N LEU A 127 -4.44 1.28 -18.50
CA LEU A 127 -3.26 0.41 -18.51
C LEU A 127 -3.02 -0.12 -19.93
N LYS A 128 -1.84 0.17 -20.48
CA LYS A 128 -1.41 -0.26 -21.81
C LYS A 128 -0.15 -1.13 -21.75
N ASN A 129 -0.12 -2.17 -22.56
CA ASN A 129 1.06 -3.02 -22.72
C ASN A 129 2.06 -2.39 -23.73
N SER A 130 3.17 -3.06 -24.05
CA SER A 130 4.17 -2.53 -25.00
C SER A 130 3.70 -2.43 -26.45
N GLU A 131 2.61 -3.12 -26.80
CA GLU A 131 1.96 -3.05 -28.10
C GLU A 131 0.95 -1.88 -28.19
N GLY A 132 0.78 -1.11 -27.10
CA GLY A 132 -0.20 -0.04 -26.99
C GLY A 132 -1.63 -0.52 -26.70
N LYS A 133 -1.83 -1.83 -26.48
CA LYS A 133 -3.14 -2.42 -26.22
C LYS A 133 -3.61 -2.14 -24.80
N ARG A 134 -4.86 -1.69 -24.65
CA ARG A 134 -5.55 -1.60 -23.36
C ARG A 134 -5.94 -3.01 -22.87
N PHE A 135 -5.01 -3.68 -22.21
CA PHE A 135 -5.05 -5.13 -22.05
C PHE A 135 -6.06 -5.63 -21.00
N MET A 136 -6.49 -4.79 -20.04
CA MET A 136 -7.29 -5.23 -18.89
C MET A 136 -8.63 -5.89 -19.25
N PHE A 137 -9.21 -5.59 -20.42
CA PHE A 137 -10.43 -6.27 -20.90
C PHE A 137 -10.23 -7.78 -21.09
N GLY A 138 -9.00 -8.25 -21.35
CA GLY A 138 -8.67 -9.68 -21.45
C GLY A 138 -8.50 -10.38 -20.11
N TYR A 139 -8.67 -9.68 -18.99
CA TYR A 139 -8.36 -10.16 -17.64
C TYR A 139 -9.53 -10.08 -16.67
N ILE A 140 -10.75 -9.86 -17.17
CA ILE A 140 -11.96 -9.76 -16.34
C ILE A 140 -12.32 -11.16 -15.82
N PRO A 141 -12.24 -11.42 -14.50
CA PRO A 141 -12.68 -12.68 -13.93
C PRO A 141 -14.20 -12.82 -14.07
N GLU A 142 -14.69 -14.06 -14.28
CA GLU A 142 -16.12 -14.35 -14.46
C GLU A 142 -16.99 -13.75 -13.34
N ARG A 143 -16.52 -13.84 -12.10
CA ARG A 143 -17.19 -13.26 -10.91
C ARG A 143 -17.47 -11.76 -11.04
N PHE A 144 -16.62 -11.02 -11.75
CA PHE A 144 -16.72 -9.56 -11.90
C PHE A 144 -17.29 -9.12 -13.25
N ALA A 145 -17.55 -10.06 -14.18
CA ALA A 145 -18.10 -9.75 -15.49
C ALA A 145 -19.46 -9.01 -15.47
N PRO A 146 -20.39 -9.30 -14.53
CA PRO A 146 -21.68 -8.58 -14.47
C PRO A 146 -21.53 -7.09 -14.15
N GLU A 147 -20.46 -6.68 -13.47
CA GLU A 147 -20.26 -5.32 -12.98
C GLU A 147 -19.13 -4.56 -13.71
N THR A 148 -18.45 -5.20 -14.65
CA THR A 148 -17.27 -4.66 -15.36
C THR A 148 -17.57 -4.52 -16.85
N ALA A 149 -17.21 -3.38 -17.43
CA ALA A 149 -17.37 -3.12 -18.86
C ALA A 149 -16.53 -4.09 -19.69
N ASP A 150 -17.11 -4.61 -20.76
CA ASP A 150 -16.48 -5.54 -21.71
C ASP A 150 -15.92 -4.83 -22.96
N THR A 151 -16.30 -3.57 -23.17
CA THR A 151 -15.87 -2.74 -24.29
C THR A 151 -15.27 -1.42 -23.82
N GLU A 152 -14.35 -0.87 -24.62
CA GLU A 152 -13.77 0.43 -24.35
C GLU A 152 -14.83 1.54 -24.35
N ASP A 153 -15.83 1.45 -25.23
CA ASP A 153 -16.91 2.43 -25.35
C ASP A 153 -17.78 2.48 -24.09
N GLU A 154 -18.17 1.33 -23.53
CA GLU A 154 -18.90 1.28 -22.26
C GLU A 154 -18.05 1.84 -21.11
N ALA A 155 -16.78 1.44 -21.01
CA ALA A 155 -15.87 1.97 -20.00
C ALA A 155 -15.71 3.50 -20.11
N ASN A 156 -15.71 4.03 -21.34
CA ASN A 156 -15.64 5.48 -21.59
C ASN A 156 -16.93 6.21 -21.19
N ARG A 157 -18.10 5.59 -21.36
CA ARG A 157 -19.37 6.15 -20.89
C ARG A 157 -19.42 6.25 -19.37
N TRP A 158 -18.93 5.24 -18.66
CA TRP A 158 -18.83 5.26 -17.20
C TRP A 158 -18.02 6.46 -16.70
N LEU A 159 -16.85 6.70 -17.31
CA LEU A 159 -16.00 7.85 -16.98
C LEU A 159 -16.64 9.21 -17.28
N LYS A 160 -17.62 9.25 -18.19
CA LYS A 160 -18.43 10.46 -18.47
C LYS A 160 -19.64 10.61 -17.53
N GLY A 161 -19.79 9.72 -16.54
CA GLY A 161 -20.86 9.78 -15.54
C GLY A 161 -22.14 9.03 -15.93
N ASP A 162 -22.12 8.20 -16.98
CA ASP A 162 -23.26 7.34 -17.35
C ASP A 162 -23.53 6.30 -16.25
N GLN A 163 -24.65 6.45 -15.54
CA GLN A 163 -25.07 5.56 -14.44
C GLN A 163 -25.47 4.16 -14.93
N GLY A 164 -25.75 3.99 -16.22
CA GLY A 164 -26.09 2.71 -16.83
C GLY A 164 -24.88 1.94 -17.38
N ALA A 165 -23.69 2.55 -17.39
CA ALA A 165 -22.47 1.88 -17.83
C ALA A 165 -21.82 1.09 -16.70
N ARG A 166 -21.19 -0.04 -17.01
CA ARG A 166 -20.36 -0.78 -16.05
C ARG A 166 -18.98 -0.17 -15.89
N ARG A 167 -18.34 -0.45 -14.75
CA ARG A 167 -17.04 0.17 -14.41
C ARG A 167 -15.91 -0.36 -15.32
N PRO A 168 -14.89 0.45 -15.62
CA PRO A 168 -13.72 -0.01 -16.37
C PRO A 168 -12.97 -1.17 -15.68
N PRO A 169 -12.35 -2.10 -16.45
CA PRO A 169 -11.60 -3.21 -15.86
C PRO A 169 -10.31 -2.78 -15.15
N GLU A 170 -9.83 -1.56 -15.36
CA GLU A 170 -8.74 -0.97 -14.56
C GLU A 170 -9.11 -0.73 -13.09
N LEU A 171 -10.41 -0.75 -12.76
CA LEU A 171 -10.95 -0.63 -11.39
C LEU A 171 -11.29 -1.98 -10.75
N LEU A 172 -10.84 -3.08 -11.35
CA LEU A 172 -10.86 -4.38 -10.68
C LEU A 172 -9.98 -4.38 -9.42
N THR A 173 -10.16 -5.40 -8.58
CA THR A 173 -9.40 -5.54 -7.33
C THR A 173 -7.89 -5.55 -7.59
N ARG A 174 -7.12 -4.98 -6.65
CA ARG A 174 -5.67 -4.77 -6.81
C ARG A 174 -4.92 -6.03 -7.18
N ASP A 175 -5.30 -7.17 -6.60
CA ASP A 175 -4.68 -8.46 -6.86
C ASP A 175 -4.92 -8.93 -8.30
N VAL A 176 -6.10 -8.69 -8.88
CA VAL A 176 -6.41 -9.00 -10.29
C VAL A 176 -5.56 -8.15 -11.22
N VAL A 177 -5.53 -6.83 -10.99
CA VAL A 177 -4.77 -5.90 -11.82
C VAL A 177 -3.26 -6.19 -11.74
N ALA A 178 -2.71 -6.41 -10.54
CA ALA A 178 -1.30 -6.72 -10.34
C ALA A 178 -0.88 -8.05 -11.01
N ARG A 179 -1.74 -9.08 -10.95
CA ARG A 179 -1.51 -10.35 -11.65
C ARG A 179 -1.59 -10.18 -13.18
N ALA A 180 -2.52 -9.37 -13.69
CA ALA A 180 -2.63 -9.08 -15.12
C ALA A 180 -1.36 -8.40 -15.66
N ILE A 181 -0.86 -7.38 -14.95
CA ILE A 181 0.42 -6.71 -15.28
C ILE A 181 1.56 -7.73 -15.30
N THR A 182 1.65 -8.58 -14.28
CA THR A 182 2.69 -9.61 -14.20
C THR A 182 2.61 -10.58 -15.37
N ARG A 183 1.40 -10.95 -15.81
CA ARG A 183 1.20 -11.84 -16.96
C ARG A 183 1.63 -11.18 -18.26
N GLU A 184 1.25 -9.92 -18.52
CA GLU A 184 1.71 -9.18 -19.70
C GLU A 184 3.25 -9.15 -19.77
N VAL A 185 3.92 -8.87 -18.66
CA VAL A 185 5.39 -8.85 -18.60
C VAL A 185 5.98 -10.24 -18.89
N LYS A 186 5.45 -11.30 -18.27
CA LYS A 186 5.94 -12.68 -18.46
C LYS A 186 5.72 -13.19 -19.88
N GLU A 187 4.66 -12.75 -20.55
CA GLU A 187 4.35 -13.12 -21.93
C GLU A 187 5.03 -12.20 -22.97
N GLY A 188 6.00 -11.36 -22.54
CA GLY A 188 6.81 -10.53 -23.44
C GLY A 188 6.13 -9.24 -23.90
N ARG A 189 4.95 -8.92 -23.39
CA ARG A 189 4.18 -7.70 -23.71
C ARG A 189 4.37 -6.58 -22.67
N GLY A 190 5.34 -6.74 -21.77
CA GLY A 190 5.73 -5.70 -20.82
C GLY A 190 6.50 -4.56 -21.48
N SER A 191 6.58 -3.42 -20.80
CA SER A 191 7.45 -2.31 -21.18
C SER A 191 8.93 -2.69 -21.08
N GLU A 192 9.79 -1.95 -21.78
CA GLU A 192 11.24 -2.13 -21.78
C GLU A 192 11.90 -2.03 -20.38
N HIS A 193 11.24 -1.36 -19.43
CA HIS A 193 11.74 -1.17 -18.07
C HIS A 193 11.17 -2.16 -17.05
N GLY A 194 10.40 -3.14 -17.51
CA GLY A 194 9.69 -4.11 -16.69
C GLY A 194 8.43 -3.50 -16.07
N GLY A 195 7.26 -3.96 -16.53
CA GLY A 195 5.96 -3.44 -16.10
C GLY A 195 5.05 -3.17 -17.31
N VAL A 196 4.11 -2.25 -17.15
CA VAL A 196 3.22 -1.75 -18.21
C VAL A 196 3.14 -0.22 -18.15
N TYR A 197 2.52 0.40 -19.14
CA TYR A 197 2.28 1.84 -19.14
C TYR A 197 0.97 2.19 -18.44
N LEU A 198 1.00 3.20 -17.57
CA LEU A 198 -0.18 3.89 -17.08
C LEU A 198 -0.33 5.19 -17.87
N ASP A 199 -1.29 5.22 -18.79
CA ASP A 199 -1.53 6.35 -19.68
C ASP A 199 -2.61 7.26 -19.08
N ILE A 200 -2.18 8.49 -18.78
CA ILE A 200 -3.01 9.57 -18.24
C ILE A 200 -3.13 10.75 -19.21
N ALA A 201 -2.34 10.74 -20.28
CA ALA A 201 -2.16 11.90 -21.16
C ALA A 201 -3.09 11.83 -22.37
N SER A 202 -3.36 10.63 -22.90
CA SER A 202 -4.18 10.46 -24.11
C SER A 202 -5.68 10.74 -23.93
N ARG A 203 -6.10 11.13 -22.72
CA ARG A 203 -7.51 11.22 -22.31
C ARG A 203 -7.98 12.65 -22.04
N LEU A 204 -7.07 13.61 -21.92
CA LEU A 204 -7.39 15.03 -21.83
C LEU A 204 -7.31 15.65 -23.23
N PRO A 205 -8.30 16.47 -23.67
CA PRO A 205 -8.09 17.37 -24.78
C PRO A 205 -6.92 18.32 -24.43
N ALA A 206 -6.06 18.59 -25.41
CA ALA A 206 -5.05 19.64 -25.31
C ALA A 206 -5.70 21.03 -25.15
#